data_AF-A0A964HEJ9-F1
#
_entry.id   AF-A0A964HEJ9-F1
#
_cell.length_a   1.000
_cell.length_b   1.000
_cell.length_c   1.000
_cell.angle_alpha   90.00
_cell.angle_beta   90.00
_cell.angle_gamma   90.00
#
_symmetry.space_group_name_H-M   'P 1'
#
loop_
_entity.id
_entity.type
_entity.pdbx_description
1 polymer ?
#
loop_
_entity_poly.entity_id
_entity_poly.type
_entity_poly.pdbx_seq_one_letter_code
_entity_poly.pdbx_strand_id
1 'polypeptide(L)' 'MAASLRETRQARKESQRRFWARFGVTQSRGSRFELGNEIPSPVSILLKLYFEGVVSDGDLWRARRSQSLPKRR' A
#
# COMPACT_ATOMS: atom_id res chain seq x y z
N MET A 1 -1.82 10.18 -17.67
CA MET A 1 -2.78 10.68 -16.67
C MET A 1 -2.95 9.59 -15.63
N ALA A 2 -2.22 9.67 -14.51
CA ALA A 2 -2.36 8.69 -13.45
C ALA A 2 -3.66 8.99 -12.70
N ALA A 3 -4.60 8.05 -12.69
CA ALA A 3 -5.76 8.12 -11.81
C ALA A 3 -5.29 8.35 -10.37
N SER A 4 -6.01 9.17 -9.60
CA SER A 4 -5.64 9.42 -8.21
C SER A 4 -5.66 8.09 -7.42
N LEU A 5 -4.79 7.92 -6.42
CA LEU A 5 -4.79 6.71 -5.58
C LEU A 5 -6.18 6.39 -5.01
N ARG A 6 -6.95 7.45 -4.75
CA ARG A 6 -8.35 7.40 -4.34
C ARG A 6 -9.25 6.77 -5.41
N GLU A 7 -9.14 7.17 -6.67
CA GLU A 7 -9.88 6.57 -7.79
C GLU A 7 -9.54 5.09 -7.97
N THR A 8 -8.26 4.73 -7.94
CA THR A 8 -7.85 3.32 -8.09
C THR A 8 -8.42 2.44 -6.99
N ARG A 9 -8.43 2.94 -5.75
CA ARG A 9 -9.07 2.25 -4.62
C ARG A 9 -10.59 2.13 -4.82
N GLN A 10 -11.25 3.20 -5.25
CA GLN A 10 -12.70 3.22 -5.47
C GLN A 10 -13.12 2.26 -6.60
N ALA A 11 -12.36 2.19 -7.69
CA ALA A 11 -12.57 1.24 -8.78
C ALA A 11 -12.53 -0.21 -8.27
N ARG A 12 -11.68 -0.48 -7.27
CA ARG A 12 -11.57 -1.79 -6.61
C ARG A 12 -12.61 -2.01 -5.49
N LYS A 13 -13.46 -1.03 -5.21
CA LYS A 13 -14.48 -1.04 -4.13
C LYS A 13 -13.88 -1.38 -2.76
N GLU A 14 -12.69 -0.85 -2.47
CA GLU A 14 -12.00 -1.11 -1.21
C GLU A 14 -12.11 0.05 -0.23
N SER A 15 -12.20 -0.27 1.06
CA SER A 15 -12.01 0.73 2.12
C SER A 15 -10.55 1.19 2.17
N GLN A 16 -10.31 2.41 2.65
CA GLN A 16 -8.96 2.93 2.87
C GLN A 16 -8.13 2.00 3.76
N ARG A 17 -8.74 1.45 4.83
CA ARG A 17 -8.08 0.47 5.71
C ARG A 17 -7.57 -0.73 4.93
N ARG A 18 -8.41 -1.33 4.07
CA ARG A 18 -8.04 -2.52 3.30
C ARG A 18 -6.95 -2.22 2.28
N PHE A 19 -7.10 -1.12 1.54
CA PHE A 19 -6.14 -0.69 0.52
C PHE A 19 -4.75 -0.44 1.13
N TRP A 20 -4.68 0.44 2.12
CA TRP A 20 -3.44 0.93 2.70
C TRP A 20 -2.73 -0.08 3.62
N ALA A 21 -3.47 -1.02 4.22
CA ALA A 21 -2.88 -2.06 5.06
C ALA A 21 -1.89 -2.96 4.31
N ARG A 22 -1.99 -3.08 2.98
CA ARG A 22 -1.03 -3.80 2.13
C ARG A 22 0.38 -3.22 2.22
N PHE A 23 0.46 -1.91 2.32
CA PHE A 23 1.71 -1.13 2.33
C PHE A 23 2.16 -0.78 3.76
N GLY A 24 1.57 -1.43 4.79
CA GLY A 24 1.87 -1.12 6.19
C GLY A 24 1.36 0.26 6.64
N VAL A 25 0.43 0.87 5.90
CA VAL A 25 -0.10 2.20 6.18
C VAL A 25 -1.45 2.09 6.89
N THR A 26 -1.63 2.87 7.95
CA THR A 26 -2.92 2.95 8.68
C THR A 26 -3.97 3.69 7.86
N GLN A 27 -5.26 3.44 8.13
CA GLN A 27 -6.35 4.11 7.41
C GLN A 27 -6.25 5.66 7.50
N SER A 28 -5.96 6.21 8.67
CA SER A 28 -5.86 7.66 8.88
C SER A 28 -4.71 8.29 8.10
N ARG A 29 -3.54 7.63 8.02
CA ARG A 29 -2.42 8.08 7.19
C ARG A 29 -2.73 7.97 5.70
N GLY A 30 -3.33 6.85 5.28
CA GLY A 30 -3.76 6.63 3.91
C GLY A 30 -4.78 7.67 3.43
N SER A 31 -5.69 8.09 4.30
CA SER A 31 -6.63 9.18 3.99
C SER A 31 -5.92 10.49 3.68
N ARG A 32 -4.87 10.86 4.43
CA ARG A 32 -4.07 12.07 4.16
C ARG A 32 -3.36 11.99 2.82
N PHE A 33 -2.81 10.82 2.48
CA PHE A 33 -2.17 10.60 1.17
C PHE A 33 -3.17 10.75 0.01
N GLU A 34 -4.40 10.24 0.17
CA GLU A 34 -5.48 10.44 -0.81
C GLU A 34 -5.91 11.91 -0.96
N LEU A 35 -5.61 12.76 0.03
CA LEU A 35 -5.88 14.21 0.03
C LEU A 35 -4.66 15.04 -0.44
N GLY A 36 -3.60 14.41 -0.94
CA GLY A 36 -2.43 15.11 -1.49
C GLY A 36 -1.34 15.44 -0.48
N ASN A 37 -1.37 14.86 0.72
CA ASN A 37 -0.22 14.95 1.64
C ASN A 37 0.96 14.14 1.09
N GLU A 38 2.17 14.56 1.47
CA GLU A 38 3.41 13.89 1.07
C GLU A 38 3.40 12.39 1.47
N ILE A 39 3.67 11.54 0.49
CA ILE A 39 3.81 10.10 0.68
C ILE A 39 5.30 9.82 0.92
N PRO A 40 5.67 9.17 2.05
CA PRO A 40 7.06 8.81 2.30
C PRO A 40 7.65 7.98 1.15
N SER A 41 8.91 8.25 0.80
CA SER A 41 9.61 7.59 -0.32
C SER A 41 9.50 6.05 -0.34
N PRO A 42 9.63 5.33 0.80
CA PRO A 42 9.46 3.87 0.79
C PRO A 42 8.06 3.42 0.33
N VAL A 43 7.02 4.16 0.69
CA VAL A 43 5.63 3.85 0.33
C VAL A 43 5.38 4.17 -1.14
N SER A 44 5.94 5.28 -1.65
CA SER A 44 5.78 5.65 -3.07
C SER A 44 6.45 4.66 -4.01
N ILE A 45 7.64 4.14 -3.66
CA ILE A 45 8.32 3.06 -4.40
C ILE A 45 7.43 1.80 -4.43
N LEU A 46 6.89 1.37 -3.29
CA LEU A 46 6.02 0.20 -3.22
C LEU A 46 4.74 0.37 -4.05
N LEU A 47 4.11 1.55 -4.00
CA LEU A 47 2.94 1.85 -4.82
C LEU A 47 3.27 1.76 -6.31
N LYS A 48 4.40 2.32 -6.74
CA LYS A 48 4.85 2.25 -8.13
C LYS A 48 5.02 0.80 -8.60
N LEU A 49 5.79 0.00 -7.84
CA LEU A 49 6.01 -1.42 -8.14
C LEU A 49 4.70 -2.22 -8.19
N TYR A 50 3.75 -1.90 -7.31
CA TYR A 50 2.45 -2.56 -7.27
C TYR A 50 1.58 -2.22 -8.49
N PHE A 51 1.55 -0.95 -8.90
CA PHE A 51 0.75 -0.53 -10.07
C PHE A 51 1.39 -0.92 -11.41
N GLU A 52 2.72 -1.06 -11.46
CA GLU A 52 3.44 -1.63 -12.61
C GLU A 52 3.30 -3.17 -12.69
N GLY A 53 2.70 -3.80 -11.69
CA GLY A 53 2.50 -5.26 -11.65
C GLY A 53 3.75 -6.05 -11.27
N VAL A 54 4.84 -5.38 -10.86
CA VAL A 54 6.08 -6.01 -10.41
C VAL A 54 5.88 -6.74 -9.08
N VAL A 55 5.02 -6.20 -8.21
CA VAL A 55 4.70 -6.78 -6.90
C VAL A 55 3.19 -6.99 -6.79
N SER A 56 2.77 -8.20 -6.42
CA SER A 56 1.37 -8.58 -6.24
C SER A 56 0.90 -8.51 -4.77
N ASP A 57 -0.41 -8.64 -4.55
CA ASP A 57 -0.98 -8.81 -3.20
C ASP A 57 -0.35 -10.00 -2.45
N GLY A 58 0.00 -11.08 -3.16
CA GLY A 58 0.64 -12.26 -2.60
C GLY A 58 2.07 -12.00 -2.14
N ASP A 59 2.82 -11.18 -2.87
CA ASP A 59 4.18 -10.78 -2.51
C ASP A 59 4.19 -9.92 -1.24
N LEU A 60 3.33 -8.91 -1.18
CA LEU A 60 3.18 -8.05 -0.01
C LEU A 60 2.76 -8.85 1.23
N TRP A 61 1.86 -9.81 1.05
CA TRP A 61 1.42 -10.65 2.16
C TRP A 61 2.51 -11.60 2.68
N ARG A 62 3.32 -12.20 1.79
CA ARG A 62 4.49 -13.01 2.18
C ARG A 62 5.51 -12.16 2.94
N ALA A 63 5.85 -10.98 2.42
CA ALA A 63 6.79 -10.04 3.06
C ALA A 63 6.34 -9.64 4.47
N ARG A 64 5.03 -9.44 4.66
CA ARG A 64 4.45 -9.14 5.99
C ARG A 64 4.62 -10.32 6.96
N ARG A 65 4.40 -11.56 6.50
CA ARG A 65 4.57 -12.76 7.36
C ARG A 65 6.02 -13.01 7.77
N SER A 66 6.99 -12.73 6.89
CA SER A 66 8.41 -12.82 7.25
C SER A 66 8.82 -11.80 8.33
N GLN A 67 8.15 -10.65 8.41
CA GLN A 67 8.43 -9.67 9.48
C GLN A 67 7.86 -10.07 10.85
N SER A 68 6.80 -10.89 10.88
CA SER A 68 6.18 -11.37 12.12
C SER A 68 6.84 -12.63 12.72
N LEU A 69 7.79 -13.26 12.01
CA LEU A 69 8.55 -14.36 12.57
C LEU A 69 9.64 -13.80 13.51
N PRO A 70 9.83 -14.37 14.72
CA PRO A 70 10.96 -13.99 15.54
C PRO A 70 12.25 -14.21 14.73
N LYS A 71 13.12 -13.21 14.69
CA LYS A 71 14.47 -13.37 14.12
C LYS A 71 15.08 -14.58 14.81
N ARG A 72 15.33 -15.67 14.06
CA ARG A 72 16.10 -16.81 14.57
C ARG A 72 17.45 -16.23 15.01
N ARG A 73 17.71 -16.29 16.32
CA ARG A 73 19.03 -16.03 16.89
C ARG A 73 19.97 -17.15 16.48
#